data_AF-A0A1W6ZQF1-F1
#
_entry.id   AF-A0A1W6ZQF1-F1
#
_cell.length_a   1.000
_cell.length_b   1.000
_cell.length_c   1.000
_cell.angle_alpha   90.00
_cell.angle_beta   90.00
_cell.angle_gamma   90.00
#
_symmetry.space_group_name_H-M   'P 1'
#
loop_
_entity.id
_entity.type
_entity.pdbx_description
1 polymer ?
#
loop_
_entity_poly.entity_id
_entity_poly.type
_entity_poly.pdbx_seq_one_letter_code
_entity_poly.pdbx_strand_id
1 'polypeptide(L)'
;MCDYSLHNVASRPAKVGDKIVTTTFAHSITNGFAAIDEPDVAVCLRPGTEIAFDQDVSYSQGFGLIPPRLGYATIRHRVARFRQINMNRPNTHHDALEFPNGEVVLVTMLRERLRATVLQLPAESEHADSEHHVSPETEQQRSNDTAVPNNETLNVIS
;
A
#
# COMPACT_ATOMS: atom_id res chain seq x y z
N MET A 1 1.43 -12.36 -6.10
CA MET A 1 0.07 -11.87 -6.40
C MET A 1 -0.06 -10.53 -5.69
N CYS A 2 -0.54 -9.49 -6.39
CA CYS A 2 -0.74 -8.14 -5.89
C CYS A 2 -2.22 -7.84 -5.69
N ASP A 3 -2.54 -6.71 -5.09
CA ASP A 3 -3.90 -6.38 -4.65
C ASP A 3 -4.89 -6.16 -5.81
N TYR A 4 -4.39 -5.88 -7.01
CA TYR A 4 -5.18 -5.82 -8.26
C TYR A 4 -5.06 -7.05 -9.16
N SER A 5 -4.24 -8.05 -8.83
CA SER A 5 -4.24 -9.33 -9.58
C SER A 5 -5.29 -10.25 -8.97
N LEU A 6 -6.41 -10.44 -9.65
CA LEU A 6 -7.43 -11.41 -9.28
C LEU A 6 -6.87 -12.84 -9.25
N HIS A 7 -7.51 -13.72 -8.49
CA HIS A 7 -7.13 -15.14 -8.35
C HIS A 7 -6.99 -15.90 -9.68
N ASN A 8 -7.67 -15.44 -10.73
CA ASN A 8 -7.68 -16.09 -12.05
C ASN A 8 -6.84 -15.36 -13.11
N VAL A 9 -6.12 -14.29 -12.75
CA VAL A 9 -5.27 -13.53 -13.66
C VAL A 9 -3.81 -13.92 -13.41
N ALA A 10 -3.11 -14.35 -14.46
CA ALA A 10 -1.68 -14.62 -14.37
C ALA A 10 -0.95 -13.34 -13.92
N SER A 11 0.02 -13.46 -13.01
CA SER A 11 0.78 -12.31 -12.54
C SER A 11 2.28 -12.56 -12.57
N ARG A 12 3.05 -11.51 -12.85
CA ARG A 12 4.51 -11.52 -12.82
C ARG A 12 5.05 -10.27 -12.12
N PRO A 13 6.23 -10.33 -11.47
CA PRO A 13 6.86 -9.13 -10.93
C PRO A 13 7.27 -8.16 -12.04
N ALA A 14 7.25 -6.88 -11.72
CA ALA A 14 7.76 -5.82 -12.58
C ALA A 14 9.29 -5.85 -12.69
N LYS A 15 9.80 -5.41 -13.83
CA LYS A 15 11.22 -5.23 -14.12
C LYS A 15 11.48 -3.79 -14.53
N VAL A 16 12.69 -3.31 -14.29
CA VAL A 16 13.11 -1.99 -14.78
C VAL A 16 13.02 -1.96 -16.30
N GLY A 17 12.43 -0.89 -16.85
CA GLY A 17 12.18 -0.74 -18.27
C GLY A 17 10.90 -1.41 -18.78
N ASP A 18 10.14 -2.12 -17.93
CA ASP A 18 8.84 -2.66 -18.31
C ASP A 18 7.92 -1.53 -18.78
N LYS A 19 7.28 -1.73 -19.92
CA LYS A 19 6.21 -0.86 -20.41
C LYS A 19 4.88 -1.46 -19.98
N ILE A 20 4.19 -0.75 -19.11
CA ILE A 20 2.92 -1.18 -18.53
C ILE A 20 1.79 -0.27 -18.97
N VAL A 21 0.57 -0.81 -18.94
CA VAL A 21 -0.65 -0.07 -19.24
C VAL A 21 -1.70 -0.33 -18.16
N THR A 22 -2.43 0.71 -17.79
CA THR A 22 -3.60 0.57 -16.93
C THR A 22 -4.72 -0.10 -17.72
N THR A 23 -5.23 -1.22 -17.22
CA THR A 23 -6.30 -1.99 -17.87
C THR A 23 -7.27 -2.57 -16.85
N THR A 24 -8.47 -2.88 -17.31
CA THR A 24 -9.42 -3.71 -16.56
C THR A 24 -9.26 -5.15 -17.03
N PHE A 25 -8.91 -6.06 -16.12
CA PHE A 25 -8.83 -7.49 -16.45
C PHE A 25 -10.21 -8.09 -16.65
N ALA A 26 -10.31 -9.12 -17.50
CA ALA A 26 -11.56 -9.85 -17.69
C ALA A 26 -12.08 -10.38 -16.33
N HIS A 27 -13.37 -10.17 -16.07
CA HIS A 27 -14.03 -10.48 -14.79
C HIS A 27 -13.58 -9.62 -13.59
N SER A 28 -12.83 -8.53 -13.81
CA SER A 28 -12.57 -7.49 -12.82
C SER A 28 -13.49 -6.29 -13.00
N ILE A 29 -13.83 -5.63 -11.89
CA ILE A 29 -14.44 -4.29 -11.90
C ILE A 29 -13.40 -3.20 -11.66
N THR A 30 -12.16 -3.57 -11.31
CA THR A 30 -11.11 -2.64 -10.92
C THR A 30 -9.93 -2.67 -11.89
N ASN A 31 -9.34 -1.49 -12.08
CA ASN A 31 -8.15 -1.31 -12.90
C ASN A 31 -6.90 -1.88 -12.22
N GLY A 32 -5.95 -2.33 -13.02
CA GLY A 32 -4.61 -2.73 -12.61
C GLY A 32 -3.59 -2.44 -13.72
N PHE A 33 -2.36 -2.92 -13.53
CA PHE A 33 -1.30 -2.80 -14.54
C PHE A 33 -1.08 -4.13 -15.27
N ALA A 34 -1.02 -4.08 -16.59
CA ALA A 34 -0.60 -5.20 -17.44
C ALA A 34 0.57 -4.77 -18.33
N ALA A 35 1.30 -5.73 -18.89
CA ALA A 35 2.31 -5.42 -19.89
C ALA A 35 1.61 -5.00 -21.20
N ILE A 36 2.21 -4.08 -21.98
CA ILE A 36 1.60 -3.61 -23.23
C ILE A 36 1.44 -4.74 -24.26
N ASP A 37 2.37 -5.68 -24.26
CA ASP A 37 2.45 -6.87 -25.12
C ASP A 37 1.67 -8.08 -24.58
N GLU A 38 1.41 -8.12 -23.27
CA GLU A 38 0.70 -9.21 -22.59
C GLU A 38 -0.45 -8.66 -21.71
N PRO A 39 -1.60 -8.25 -22.30
CA PRO A 39 -2.69 -7.61 -21.57
C PRO A 39 -3.40 -8.52 -20.55
N ASP A 40 -3.27 -9.83 -20.69
CA ASP A 40 -3.85 -10.83 -19.78
C ASP A 40 -2.93 -11.17 -18.59
N VAL A 41 -1.75 -10.57 -18.52
CA VAL A 41 -0.76 -10.79 -17.46
C VAL A 41 -0.61 -9.53 -16.62
N ALA A 42 -1.00 -9.62 -15.36
CA ALA A 42 -0.81 -8.54 -14.40
C ALA A 42 0.67 -8.34 -14.06
N VAL A 43 1.13 -7.10 -14.18
CA VAL A 43 2.47 -6.69 -13.79
C VAL A 43 2.43 -6.13 -12.38
N CYS A 44 2.97 -6.90 -11.46
CA CYS A 44 3.00 -6.62 -10.03
C CYS A 44 4.12 -5.65 -9.64
N LEU A 45 3.77 -4.44 -9.21
CA LEU A 45 4.70 -3.45 -8.66
C LEU A 45 4.97 -3.72 -7.17
N ARG A 46 6.20 -3.51 -6.71
CA ARG A 46 6.56 -3.59 -5.28
C ARG A 46 6.45 -2.20 -4.65
N PRO A 47 6.04 -2.07 -3.36
CA PRO A 47 6.11 -0.79 -2.66
C PRO A 47 7.49 -0.15 -2.80
N GLY A 48 7.52 1.09 -3.26
CA GLY A 48 8.73 1.83 -3.58
C GLY A 48 9.16 1.81 -5.04
N THR A 49 8.54 0.99 -5.90
CA THR A 49 8.76 1.04 -7.36
C THR A 49 8.37 2.41 -7.91
N GLU A 50 9.21 3.01 -8.73
CA GLU A 50 8.90 4.27 -9.41
C GLU A 50 8.55 4.02 -10.87
N ILE A 51 7.53 4.71 -11.35
CA ILE A 51 7.03 4.62 -12.72
C ILE A 51 6.91 6.02 -13.33
N ALA A 52 7.09 6.11 -14.64
CA ALA A 52 6.86 7.32 -15.42
C ALA A 52 5.76 7.09 -16.45
N PHE A 53 4.69 7.87 -16.38
CA PHE A 53 3.63 7.92 -17.36
C PHE A 53 4.04 8.70 -18.61
N ASP A 54 3.55 8.26 -19.77
CA ASP A 54 3.78 8.95 -21.04
C ASP A 54 3.03 10.29 -21.12
N GLN A 55 1.93 10.40 -20.36
CA GLN A 55 0.99 11.52 -20.36
C GLN A 55 0.50 11.84 -18.94
N ASP A 56 -0.22 12.95 -18.81
CA ASP A 56 -0.82 13.37 -17.55
C ASP A 56 -1.83 12.30 -17.07
N VAL A 57 -1.86 12.07 -15.76
CA VAL A 57 -2.59 10.94 -15.18
C VAL A 57 -4.03 11.33 -14.89
N SER A 58 -4.99 10.69 -15.55
CA SER A 58 -6.40 10.85 -15.24
C SER A 58 -6.89 9.74 -14.31
N TYR A 59 -7.71 10.10 -13.33
CA TYR A 59 -8.26 9.16 -12.36
C TYR A 59 -9.66 9.56 -11.91
N SER A 60 -10.47 8.57 -11.50
CA SER A 60 -11.81 8.79 -10.98
C SER A 60 -11.75 9.38 -9.56
N GLN A 61 -12.57 10.39 -9.30
CA GLN A 61 -12.71 11.11 -8.02
C GLN A 61 -13.82 10.55 -7.12
N GLY A 62 -14.60 9.57 -7.58
CA GLY A 62 -15.79 9.15 -6.84
C GLY A 62 -16.17 7.69 -7.03
N PHE A 63 -16.53 7.06 -5.91
CA PHE A 63 -17.45 5.93 -5.86
C PHE A 63 -18.85 6.52 -5.56
N GLY A 64 -19.80 6.48 -6.51
CA GLY A 64 -21.19 6.92 -6.26
C GLY A 64 -21.85 7.77 -7.35
N LEU A 65 -22.82 8.60 -6.94
CA LEU A 65 -23.85 9.33 -7.72
C LEU A 65 -23.34 10.38 -8.74
N ILE A 66 -22.03 10.60 -8.85
CA ILE A 66 -21.50 11.60 -9.79
C ILE A 66 -21.37 10.95 -11.17
N PRO A 67 -21.96 11.55 -12.23
CA PRO A 67 -21.85 11.02 -13.58
C PRO A 67 -20.38 10.84 -13.97
N PRO A 68 -19.99 9.73 -14.62
CA PRO A 68 -18.59 9.47 -14.98
C PRO A 68 -17.98 10.60 -15.83
N ARG A 69 -18.77 11.39 -16.56
CA ARG A 69 -18.27 12.56 -17.32
C ARG A 69 -17.79 13.74 -16.45
N LEU A 70 -18.24 13.84 -15.21
CA LEU A 70 -17.89 14.92 -14.27
C LEU A 70 -16.94 14.44 -13.15
N GLY A 71 -16.62 13.15 -13.11
CA GLY A 71 -15.94 12.51 -12.00
C GLY A 71 -14.46 12.20 -12.21
N TYR A 72 -13.79 12.80 -13.20
CA TYR A 72 -12.36 12.56 -13.43
C TYR A 72 -11.52 13.79 -13.09
N ALA A 73 -10.45 13.58 -12.34
CA ALA A 73 -9.39 14.57 -12.13
C ALA A 73 -8.14 14.17 -12.93
N THR A 74 -7.26 15.15 -13.15
CA THR A 74 -6.01 14.96 -13.87
C THR A 74 -4.84 15.49 -13.05
N ILE A 75 -3.81 14.67 -12.85
CA ILE A 75 -2.55 15.03 -12.21
C ILE A 75 -1.53 15.36 -13.30
N ARG A 76 -0.94 16.56 -13.22
CA ARG A 76 0.08 17.06 -14.17
C ARG A 76 1.51 16.65 -13.80
N HIS A 77 1.64 15.57 -13.03
CA HIS A 77 2.90 14.92 -12.71
C HIS A 77 2.90 13.55 -13.35
N ARG A 78 4.00 13.23 -14.03
CA ARG A 78 4.13 11.99 -14.79
C ARG A 78 4.96 10.94 -14.08
N VAL A 79 5.67 11.31 -13.02
CA VAL A 79 6.38 10.33 -12.18
C VAL A 79 5.51 10.04 -10.97
N ALA A 80 5.44 8.77 -10.58
CA ALA A 80 4.78 8.33 -9.37
C ALA A 80 5.56 7.21 -8.70
N ARG A 81 5.45 7.15 -7.37
CA ARG A 81 5.98 6.06 -6.55
C ARG A 81 4.83 5.16 -6.14
N PHE A 82 4.97 3.87 -6.44
CA PHE A 82 4.02 2.87 -6.01
C PHE A 82 4.15 2.61 -4.51
N ARG A 83 3.02 2.51 -3.82
CA ARG A 83 2.93 2.31 -2.37
C ARG A 83 1.70 1.49 -2.01
N GLN A 84 1.71 0.96 -0.79
CA GLN A 84 0.55 0.37 -0.17
C GLN A 84 0.06 1.26 0.97
N ILE A 85 -1.24 1.54 1.00
CA ILE A 85 -1.89 2.40 1.99
C ILE A 85 -3.04 1.66 2.70
N ASN A 86 -3.48 2.18 3.84
CA ASN A 86 -4.64 1.67 4.57
C ASN A 86 -4.55 0.18 4.93
N MET A 87 -3.35 -0.36 5.17
CA MET A 87 -3.12 -1.81 5.45
C MET A 87 -3.90 -2.34 6.67
N ASN A 88 -4.37 -1.44 7.53
CA ASN A 88 -5.20 -1.76 8.70
C ASN A 88 -6.71 -1.87 8.39
N ARG A 89 -7.14 -1.56 7.16
CA ARG A 89 -8.55 -1.64 6.76
C ARG A 89 -8.79 -2.92 5.96
N PRO A 90 -9.56 -3.89 6.46
CA PRO A 90 -9.88 -5.07 5.68
C PRO A 90 -10.78 -4.72 4.50
N ASN A 91 -10.71 -5.51 3.42
CA ASN A 91 -11.60 -5.45 2.25
C ASN A 91 -11.54 -4.12 1.45
N THR A 92 -10.44 -3.36 1.51
CA THR A 92 -10.21 -2.22 0.61
C THR A 92 -8.99 -2.51 -0.26
N HIS A 93 -8.92 -1.84 -1.40
CA HIS A 93 -7.68 -1.80 -2.16
C HIS A 93 -6.63 -0.94 -1.43
N HIS A 94 -5.41 -1.43 -1.43
CA HIS A 94 -4.24 -0.87 -0.77
C HIS A 94 -3.23 -0.29 -1.76
N ASP A 95 -3.19 -0.84 -2.98
CA ASP A 95 -2.23 -0.44 -4.00
C ASP A 95 -2.54 0.98 -4.52
N ALA A 96 -1.57 1.88 -4.38
CA ALA A 96 -1.70 3.29 -4.69
C ALA A 96 -0.43 3.87 -5.34
N LEU A 97 -0.60 5.03 -5.98
CA LEU A 97 0.45 5.85 -6.54
C LEU A 97 0.54 7.16 -5.76
N GLU A 98 1.73 7.44 -5.23
CA GLU A 98 2.08 8.73 -4.64
C GLU A 98 2.81 9.59 -5.67
N PHE A 99 2.31 10.79 -5.89
CA PHE A 99 2.87 11.76 -6.83
C PHE A 99 3.77 12.79 -6.11
N PRO A 100 4.70 13.46 -6.81
CA PRO A 100 5.60 14.46 -6.24
C PRO A 100 4.91 15.63 -5.52
N ASN A 101 3.65 15.92 -5.86
CA ASN A 101 2.84 16.95 -5.20
C ASN A 101 2.14 16.45 -3.92
N GLY A 102 2.37 15.20 -3.52
CA GLY A 102 1.74 14.57 -2.35
C GLY A 102 0.36 13.99 -2.61
N GLU A 103 -0.18 14.07 -3.82
CA GLU A 103 -1.42 13.36 -4.16
C GLU A 103 -1.18 11.85 -4.12
N VAL A 104 -2.13 11.10 -3.52
CA VAL A 104 -2.11 9.64 -3.47
C VAL A 104 -3.38 9.10 -4.10
N VAL A 105 -3.23 8.28 -5.14
CA VAL A 105 -4.35 7.75 -5.93
C VAL A 105 -4.32 6.23 -5.94
N LEU A 106 -5.44 5.59 -5.61
CA LEU A 106 -5.59 4.14 -5.72
C LEU A 106 -5.44 3.68 -7.18
N VAL A 107 -4.70 2.60 -7.40
CA VAL A 107 -4.50 2.03 -8.75
C VAL A 107 -5.83 1.69 -9.41
N THR A 108 -6.78 1.20 -8.63
CA THR A 108 -8.13 0.83 -9.10
C THR A 108 -8.94 2.00 -9.64
N MET A 109 -8.59 3.24 -9.26
CA MET A 109 -9.26 4.47 -9.69
C MET A 109 -8.59 5.12 -10.91
N LEU A 110 -7.43 4.63 -11.34
CA LEU A 110 -6.77 5.13 -12.55
C LEU A 110 -7.63 4.89 -13.78
N ARG A 111 -7.60 5.81 -14.73
CA ARG A 111 -8.28 5.60 -16.01
C ARG A 111 -7.55 4.53 -16.82
N GLU A 112 -8.31 3.73 -17.56
CA GLU A 112 -7.73 2.77 -18.51
C GLU A 112 -6.86 3.45 -19.57
N ARG A 113 -5.95 2.65 -20.16
CA ARG A 113 -5.06 3.00 -21.28
C ARG A 113 -3.98 4.04 -20.94
N LEU A 114 -3.76 4.34 -19.67
CA LEU A 114 -2.57 5.08 -19.24
C LEU A 114 -1.34 4.19 -19.40
N ARG A 115 -0.35 4.67 -20.15
CA ARG A 115 0.92 3.97 -20.36
C ARG A 115 1.97 4.51 -19.41
N ALA A 116 2.76 3.62 -18.85
CA ALA A 116 3.89 3.98 -18.01
C ALA A 116 5.09 3.06 -18.25
N THR A 117 6.26 3.55 -17.89
CA THR A 117 7.51 2.80 -17.88
C THR A 117 8.00 2.65 -16.45
N VAL A 118 8.41 1.45 -16.05
CA VAL A 118 9.03 1.22 -14.75
C VAL A 118 10.45 1.80 -14.76
N LEU A 119 10.68 2.82 -13.93
CA LEU A 119 11.97 3.51 -13.84
C LEU A 119 12.96 2.77 -12.95
N GLN A 120 12.49 2.34 -11.78
CA GLN A 120 13.32 1.62 -10.82
C GLN A 120 12.46 0.75 -9.90
N LEU A 121 13.05 -0.33 -9.42
CA LEU A 121 12.50 -1.15 -8.36
C LEU A 121 12.96 -0.60 -7.00
N PRO A 122 12.24 -0.85 -5.91
CA PRO A 122 12.73 -0.49 -4.59
C PRO A 122 14.11 -1.12 -4.39
N ALA A 123 15.04 -0.32 -3.85
CA ALA A 123 16.32 -0.84 -3.40
C ALA A 123 16.05 -1.94 -2.35
N GLU A 124 16.73 -3.07 -2.48
CA GLU A 124 16.75 -4.08 -1.44
C GLU A 124 17.52 -3.47 -0.25
N SER A 125 16.78 -2.95 0.72
CA SER A 125 17.36 -2.56 1.99
C SER A 125 17.73 -3.85 2.74
N GLU A 126 19.01 -4.07 3.01
CA GLU A 126 19.51 -5.08 3.95
C GLU A 126 19.15 -4.74 5.42
N HIS A 127 17.93 -4.27 5.68
CA HIS A 127 17.47 -3.96 7.02
C HIS A 127 16.13 -4.63 7.30
N ALA A 128 16.30 -5.72 8.04
CA ALA A 128 15.36 -6.59 8.70
C ALA A 128 14.07 -5.92 9.20
N ASP A 129 13.01 -6.72 9.05
CA ASP A 129 11.89 -6.85 9.97
C ASP A 129 12.15 -6.25 11.36
N SER A 130 11.37 -5.22 11.69
CA SER A 130 11.03 -4.91 13.06
C SER A 130 9.52 -5.00 13.16
N GLU A 131 9.06 -6.23 13.31
CA GLU A 131 7.73 -6.55 13.81
C GLU A 131 7.51 -5.76 15.11
N HIS A 132 6.60 -4.79 15.11
CA HIS A 132 6.02 -4.28 16.34
C HIS A 132 4.73 -5.04 16.61
N HIS A 133 4.90 -6.28 17.08
CA HIS A 133 3.91 -6.99 17.85
C HIS A 133 4.42 -7.14 19.29
N VAL A 134 4.09 -6.19 20.16
CA VAL A 134 3.87 -6.49 21.59
C VAL A 134 2.75 -5.57 22.11
N SER A 135 1.73 -6.20 22.65
CA SER A 135 0.85 -5.67 23.70
C SER A 135 0.54 -6.86 24.63
N PRO A 136 0.17 -6.66 25.91
CA PRO A 136 0.35 -5.52 26.81
C PRO A 136 0.96 -5.97 28.18
N GLU A 137 0.85 -5.10 29.19
CA GLU A 137 1.09 -5.31 30.64
C GLU A 137 2.54 -5.16 31.13
N THR A 138 2.87 -4.64 32.31
CA THR A 138 2.29 -3.76 33.35
C THR A 138 3.49 -3.45 34.26
N GLU A 139 3.47 -2.31 34.95
CA GLU A 139 4.00 -2.11 36.33
C GLU A 139 4.74 -0.79 36.50
N GLN A 140 4.00 0.10 37.16
CA GLN A 140 4.50 1.16 38.03
C GLN A 140 5.62 0.64 38.92
N GLN A 141 6.70 1.42 39.07
CA GLN A 141 7.28 1.73 40.38
C GLN A 141 8.38 2.78 40.16
N ARG A 142 8.09 4.06 40.45
CA ARG A 142 9.12 5.05 40.78
C ARG A 142 9.08 5.25 42.29
N SER A 143 10.20 4.87 42.88
CA SER A 143 10.64 5.04 44.27
C SER A 143 10.24 6.38 44.90
N ASN A 144 10.05 6.39 46.22
CA ASN A 144 11.03 7.00 47.14
C ASN A 144 10.80 6.62 48.61
N ASP A 145 11.93 6.45 49.29
CA ASP A 145 12.24 6.11 50.68
C ASP A 145 11.35 6.65 51.80
N THR A 146 11.22 5.86 52.89
CA THR A 146 11.73 6.19 54.24
C THR A 146 11.50 5.04 55.26
N ALA A 147 12.60 4.63 55.92
CA ALA A 147 12.73 4.02 57.27
C ALA A 147 12.17 2.60 57.63
N VAL A 148 13.04 1.59 57.47
CA VAL A 148 13.60 0.61 58.46
C VAL A 148 13.03 0.63 59.91
N PRO A 149 13.02 -0.50 60.68
CA PRO A 149 12.42 -1.83 60.48
C PRO A 149 11.56 -2.23 61.72
N ASN A 150 11.02 -3.45 61.80
CA ASN A 150 11.18 -4.35 62.97
C ASN A 150 10.19 -5.52 63.01
N ASN A 151 10.78 -6.70 62.94
CA ASN A 151 10.55 -7.91 63.74
C ASN A 151 9.29 -8.77 63.58
N GLU A 152 9.61 -10.05 63.38
CA GLU A 152 8.84 -11.28 63.43
C GLU A 152 7.89 -11.37 64.64
N THR A 153 6.78 -12.10 64.54
CA THR A 153 6.68 -13.50 65.03
C THR A 153 5.27 -14.05 64.74
N LEU A 154 5.22 -15.29 64.29
CA LEU A 154 4.03 -16.14 64.19
C LEU A 154 3.29 -16.27 65.54
N ASN A 155 1.95 -16.31 65.51
CA ASN A 155 1.24 -17.42 66.17
C ASN A 155 -0.25 -17.54 65.77
N VAL A 156 -0.61 -18.81 65.54
CA VAL A 156 -1.93 -19.46 65.55
C VAL A 156 -2.54 -19.21 66.96
N ILE A 157 -3.85 -19.21 67.29
CA ILE A 157 -4.86 -20.29 67.33
C ILE A 157 -6.19 -19.66 67.87
N SER A 158 -7.32 -20.23 67.42
CA SER A 158 -8.68 -20.25 68.02
C SER A 158 -9.64 -19.10 67.74
#